data_AF-A0AAU5YGE0-F1
#
_entry.id   AF-A0AAU5YGE0-F1
#
_cell.length_a   1.000
_cell.length_b   1.000
_cell.length_c   1.000
_cell.angle_alpha   90.00
_cell.angle_beta   90.00
_cell.angle_gamma   90.00
#
_symmetry.space_group_name_H-M   'P 1'
#
loop_
_entity.id
_entity.type
_entity.pdbx_description
1 polymer ?
#
loop_
_entity_poly.entity_id
_entity_poly.type
_entity_poly.pdbx_seq_one_letter_code
_entity_poly.pdbx_strand_id
1 'polypeptide(L)' 'MDARKDLYAFAMQGKEHSPAVSEWASEKIDAYRASVLRDVLWRLEMSSGHDVAAKLVEENPEWEELLSATEESE' A
#
# COMPACT_ATOMS: atom_id res chain seq x y z
N MET A 1 5.17 -3.16 14.87
CA MET A 1 3.77 -3.64 14.75
C MET A 1 3.63 -4.32 13.39
N ASP A 2 2.89 -5.42 13.31
CA ASP A 2 2.73 -6.21 12.09
C ASP A 2 1.45 -5.77 11.38
N ALA A 3 1.59 -4.91 10.36
CA ALA A 3 0.47 -4.26 9.67
C ALA A 3 -0.59 -5.25 9.16
N ARG A 4 -0.20 -6.50 8.87
CA ARG A 4 -1.11 -7.56 8.42
C ARG A 4 -2.04 -8.03 9.56
N LYS A 5 -1.55 -8.10 10.79
CA LYS A 5 -2.37 -8.47 11.96
C LYS A 5 -3.37 -7.38 12.31
N ASP A 6 -2.94 -6.13 12.18
CA ASP A 6 -3.78 -4.96 12.46
C ASP A 6 -4.92 -4.85 11.43
N LEU A 7 -4.64 -5.12 10.15
CA LEU A 7 -5.64 -5.21 9.08
C LEU A 7 -6.72 -6.28 9.35
N TYR A 8 -6.29 -7.46 9.79
CA TYR A 8 -7.17 -8.59 10.03
C TYR A 8 -8.05 -8.35 11.25
N ALA A 9 -7.51 -7.72 12.29
CA ALA A 9 -8.28 -7.32 13.47
C ALA A 9 -9.35 -6.27 13.12
N PHE A 10 -9.01 -5.30 12.26
CA PHE A 10 -9.96 -4.30 11.76
C PHE A 10 -11.10 -4.94 10.95
N ALA A 11 -10.79 -5.80 9.99
CA ALA A 11 -11.81 -6.44 9.13
C ALA A 11 -12.77 -7.37 9.90
N MET A 12 -12.31 -7.95 11.02
CA MET A 12 -13.08 -8.94 11.80
C MET A 12 -13.89 -8.33 12.96
N GLN A 13 -13.57 -7.12 13.42
CA GLN A 13 -14.28 -6.47 14.53
C GLN A 13 -15.30 -5.46 14.01
N GLY A 14 -16.48 -5.94 13.61
CA GLY A 14 -17.64 -5.13 13.23
C GLY A 14 -18.26 -4.35 14.40
N LYS A 15 -17.49 -3.46 15.06
CA LYS A 15 -17.97 -2.52 16.07
C LYS A 15 -17.88 -1.11 15.51
N GLU A 16 -19.03 -0.44 15.45
CA GLU A 16 -19.24 0.99 15.13
C GLU A 16 -17.94 1.80 15.11
N HIS A 17 -17.37 1.95 13.91
CA HIS A 17 -16.09 2.62 13.74
C HIS A 17 -16.31 4.13 13.81
N SER A 18 -15.72 4.76 14.84
CA SER A 18 -15.51 6.21 14.84
C SER A 18 -14.71 6.59 13.57
N PRO A 19 -15.03 7.70 12.88
CA PRO A 19 -14.35 8.12 11.65
C PRO A 19 -12.82 8.07 11.75
N ALA A 20 -12.27 8.50 12.89
CA ALA A 20 -10.83 8.51 13.14
C ALA A 20 -10.19 7.10 13.18
N VAL A 21 -10.92 6.07 13.63
CA VAL A 21 -10.42 4.69 13.64
C VAL A 21 -10.48 4.08 12.25
N SER A 22 -11.48 4.48 11.44
CA SER A 22 -11.59 4.06 10.05
C SER A 22 -10.50 4.70 9.18
N GLU A 23 -10.20 5.97 9.40
CA GLU A 23 -9.14 6.71 8.68
C GLU A 23 -7.76 6.11 8.97
N TRP A 24 -7.43 5.92 10.26
CA TRP A 24 -6.20 5.25 10.66
C TRP A 24 -6.05 3.84 10.09
N ALA A 25 -7.15 3.07 10.03
CA ALA A 25 -7.12 1.74 9.45
C ALA A 25 -6.89 1.77 7.94
N SER A 26 -7.51 2.72 7.22
CA SER A 26 -7.27 2.94 5.79
C SER A 26 -5.80 3.28 5.52
N GLU A 27 -5.19 4.17 6.30
CA GLU A 27 -3.77 4.51 6.18
C GLU A 27 -2.86 3.27 6.35
N LYS A 28 -3.17 2.40 7.31
CA LYS A 28 -2.42 1.13 7.49
C LYS A 28 -2.63 0.16 6.34
N ILE A 29 -3.82 0.12 5.75
CA ILE A 29 -4.11 -0.68 4.56
C ILE A 29 -3.32 -0.17 3.37
N ASP A 30 -3.31 1.13 3.14
CA ASP A 30 -2.63 1.73 1.99
C ASP A 30 -1.10 1.64 2.14
N ALA A 31 -0.56 1.82 3.34
CA ALA A 31 0.85 1.53 3.64
C ALA A 31 1.23 0.06 3.34
N TYR A 32 0.37 -0.90 3.71
CA TYR A 32 0.61 -2.30 3.39
C TYR A 32 0.57 -2.57 1.87
N ARG A 33 -0.42 -1.99 1.18
CA ARG A 33 -0.54 -2.12 -0.29
C ARG A 33 0.66 -1.52 -1.00
N ALA A 34 1.10 -0.33 -0.60
CA ALA A 34 2.30 0.32 -1.16
C ALA A 34 3.55 -0.54 -0.92
N SER A 35 3.73 -1.10 0.27
CA SER A 35 4.85 -1.99 0.57
C SER A 35 4.88 -3.23 -0.33
N VAL A 36 3.73 -3.88 -0.53
CA VAL A 36 3.62 -5.03 -1.44
C VAL A 36 3.91 -4.62 -2.88
N LEU A 37 3.38 -3.47 -3.31
CA LEU A 37 3.59 -2.95 -4.66
C LEU A 37 5.07 -2.64 -4.92
N ARG A 38 5.78 -1.99 -3.99
CA ARG A 38 7.23 -1.75 -4.08
C ARG A 38 8.02 -3.04 -4.25
N ASP A 39 7.71 -4.08 -3.46
CA ASP A 39 8.39 -5.38 -3.57
C ASP A 39 8.13 -6.06 -4.93
N VAL A 40 6.91 -5.98 -5.45
CA VAL A 40 6.58 -6.51 -6.79
C VAL A 40 7.31 -5.76 -7.89
N LEU A 41 7.29 -4.42 -7.85
CA LEU A 41 7.98 -3.57 -8.84
C LEU A 41 9.49 -3.83 -8.82
N TRP A 42 10.09 -3.89 -7.63
CA TRP A 42 11.51 -4.19 -7.47
C TRP A 42 11.88 -5.56 -8.05
N ARG A 43 11.11 -6.62 -7.73
CA ARG A 43 11.35 -7.96 -8.31
C ARG A 43 11.19 -7.96 -9.82
N LEU A 44 10.25 -7.20 -10.35
CA LEU A 44 10.01 -7.10 -11.78
C LEU A 44 11.21 -6.45 -12.48
N GLU A 45 11.77 -5.37 -11.94
CA GLU A 45 13.01 -4.77 -12.46
C GLU A 45 14.17 -5.75 -12.43
N MET A 46 14.36 -6.46 -11.32
CA MET A 46 15.42 -7.46 -11.17
C MET A 46 15.30 -8.64 -12.14
N SER A 47 14.07 -9.00 -12.52
CA SER A 47 13.82 -10.12 -13.44
C SER A 47 13.85 -9.73 -14.92
N SER A 48 13.44 -8.50 -15.24
CA SER A 48 13.21 -8.07 -16.62
C SER A 48 14.34 -7.21 -17.18
N GLY A 49 15.18 -6.60 -16.32
CA GLY A 49 16.34 -5.80 -16.72
C GLY A 49 16.00 -4.52 -17.51
N HIS A 50 14.71 -4.18 -17.60
CA HIS A 50 14.16 -3.03 -18.32
C HIS A 50 13.31 -2.20 -17.36
N ASP A 51 13.05 -0.94 -17.73
CA ASP A 51 12.22 0.04 -16.99
C ASP A 51 10.72 -0.31 -16.98
N VAL A 52 10.38 -1.60 -16.85
CA VAL A 52 9.00 -2.10 -16.86
C VAL A 52 8.23 -1.62 -15.64
N ALA A 53 8.88 -1.54 -14.47
CA ALA A 53 8.25 -1.01 -13.27
C ALA A 53 7.88 0.47 -13.42
N ALA A 54 8.76 1.30 -13.98
CA ALA A 54 8.47 2.70 -14.26
C ALA A 54 7.29 2.85 -15.22
N LYS A 55 7.27 2.10 -16.32
CA LYS A 55 6.14 2.11 -17.27
C LYS A 55 4.82 1.67 -16.65
N LEU A 56 4.85 0.65 -15.79
CA LEU A 56 3.65 0.20 -15.11
C LEU A 56 3.12 1.26 -14.14
N VAL A 57 3.99 2.02 -13.47
CA VAL A 57 3.55 3.15 -12.64
C VAL A 57 2.96 4.26 -13.50
N GLU A 58 3.60 4.62 -14.63
CA GLU A 58 3.06 5.62 -15.57
C GLU A 58 1.69 5.22 -16.15
N GLU A 59 1.48 3.93 -16.42
CA GLU A 59 0.23 3.38 -16.95
C GLU A 59 -0.88 3.26 -15.89
N ASN A 60 -0.54 3.32 -14.59
CA ASN A 60 -1.47 3.16 -13.47
C ASN A 60 -1.28 4.31 -12.47
N PRO A 61 -1.86 5.51 -12.73
CA PRO A 61 -1.66 6.70 -11.90
C PRO A 61 -2.06 6.51 -10.42
N GLU A 62 -3.01 5.63 -10.14
CA GLU A 62 -3.42 5.29 -8.78
C GLU A 62 -2.32 4.57 -7.98
N TRP A 63 -1.35 3.95 -8.66
CA TRP A 63 -0.17 3.36 -8.04
C TRP A 63 0.85 4.43 -7.66
N GLU A 64 1.02 5.44 -8.53
CA GLU A 64 1.85 6.60 -8.24
C GLU A 64 1.30 7.38 -7.04
N GLU A 65 -0.02 7.60 -6.98
CA GLU A 65 -0.69 8.24 -5.85
C GLU A 65 -0.49 7.43 -4.55
N LEU A 66 -0.70 6.11 -4.59
CA LEU A 66 -0.53 5.22 -3.44
C LEU A 66 0.93 5.20 -2.93
N LEU A 67 1.89 5.15 -3.85
CA LEU A 67 3.31 5.15 -3.50
C LEU A 67 3.71 6.49 -2.89
N SER A 68 3.29 7.61 -3.49
CA SER A 68 3.59 8.96 -3.02
C SER A 68 2.97 9.25 -1.64
N ALA A 69 1.69 8.91 -1.46
CA ALA A 69 0.97 9.13 -0.20
C ALA A 69 1.60 8.40 1.00
N THR A 70 2.32 7.31 0.75
CA THR A 70 2.97 6.51 1.79
C THR A 70 4.43 6.90 2.06
N GLU A 71 5.06 7.69 1.19
CA GLU A 71 6.41 8.26 1.42
C GLU A 71 6.37 9.53 2.27
N GLU A 72 5.29 10.30 2.17
CA GLU A 72 5.08 11.50 2.99
C GLU A 72 4.74 11.18 4.46
N SER A 73 4.49 9.91 4.78
CA SER A 73 4.07 9.43 6.09
C SER A 73 5.19 8.79 6.93
N GLU A 74 6.44 8.73 6.43
CA GLU A 74 7.63 8.15 7.11
C GLU A 74 8.48 9.16 7.89
#